data_AF-A0A847A9X0-F1
#
_entry.id   AF-A0A847A9X0-F1
#
_cell.length_a   1.000
_cell.length_b   1.000
_cell.length_c   1.000
_cell.angle_alpha   90.00
_cell.angle_beta   90.00
_cell.angle_gamma   90.00
#
_symmetry.space_group_name_H-M   'P 1'
#
loop_
_entity.id
_entity.type
_entity.pdbx_description
1 polymer ?
#
loop_
_entity_poly.entity_id
_entity_poly.type
_entity_poly.pdbx_seq_one_letter_code
_entity_poly.pdbx_strand_id
1 'polypeptide(L)'
;MELAAMTVMDLEDYGIAMRLEPSPKNLRGLTHREWGDYTETMPILMETGNPVQGRLRGKTDARLALTGVDKAYVVASDLGRLYIPDDGKQTIEYRAGRHTESILVFRDDLELLFDDRAVVVEGVPGLKELEEKGLGFFLTPATQH
;
A
#
# COMPACT_ATOMS: atom_id res chain seq x y z
N MET A 1 7.92 -2.76 16.24
CA MET A 1 8.67 -1.80 15.42
C MET A 1 9.74 -2.50 14.62
N GLU A 2 10.50 -3.42 15.22
CA GLU A 2 11.49 -4.27 14.53
C GLU A 2 10.96 -4.93 13.26
N LEU A 3 9.87 -5.72 13.36
CA LEU A 3 9.22 -6.35 12.20
C LEU A 3 8.90 -5.34 11.08
N ALA A 4 8.26 -4.22 11.40
CA ALA A 4 7.92 -3.21 10.40
C ALA A 4 9.15 -2.51 9.79
N ALA A 5 10.25 -2.38 10.54
CA ALA A 5 11.50 -1.85 10.01
C ALA A 5 12.17 -2.84 9.05
N MET A 6 12.19 -4.13 9.41
CA MET A 6 12.66 -5.20 8.54
C MET A 6 11.90 -5.22 7.21
N THR A 7 10.57 -5.22 7.27
CA THR A 7 9.72 -5.20 6.06
C THR A 7 9.98 -4.00 5.17
N VAL A 8 10.18 -2.81 5.74
CA VAL A 8 10.47 -1.63 4.91
C VAL A 8 11.84 -1.74 4.25
N MET A 9 12.85 -2.29 4.94
CA MET A 9 14.18 -2.52 4.36
C MET A 9 14.10 -3.55 3.23
N ASP A 10 13.44 -4.67 3.45
CA ASP A 10 13.35 -5.75 2.46
C ASP A 10 12.53 -5.32 1.24
N LEU A 11 11.50 -4.47 1.42
CA LEU A 11 10.76 -3.88 0.31
C LEU A 11 11.62 -2.95 -0.58
N GLU A 12 12.70 -2.36 -0.07
CA GLU A 12 13.62 -1.56 -0.89
C GLU A 12 14.34 -2.43 -1.95
N ASP A 13 14.61 -3.70 -1.65
CA ASP A 13 15.20 -4.66 -2.60
C ASP A 13 14.25 -4.95 -3.79
N TYR A 14 12.94 -4.81 -3.56
CA TYR A 14 11.90 -4.88 -4.60
C TYR A 14 11.63 -3.53 -5.29
N GLY A 15 12.37 -2.47 -4.94
CA GLY A 15 12.16 -1.11 -5.45
C GLY A 15 10.92 -0.42 -4.88
N ILE A 16 10.37 -0.92 -3.77
CA ILE A 16 9.15 -0.41 -3.13
C ILE A 16 9.53 0.41 -1.90
N ALA A 17 9.86 1.69 -2.11
CA ALA A 17 10.15 2.59 -1.00
C ALA A 17 8.88 2.90 -0.16
N MET A 18 8.86 2.54 1.12
CA MET A 18 7.75 2.81 2.04
C MET A 18 8.23 3.70 3.21
N ARG A 19 7.38 4.63 3.65
CA ARG A 19 7.69 5.44 4.83
C ARG A 19 7.18 4.73 6.09
N LEU A 20 8.08 4.43 7.01
CA LEU A 20 7.73 3.86 8.32
C LEU A 20 7.36 4.98 9.30
N GLU A 21 6.15 4.91 9.86
CA GLU A 21 5.68 5.87 10.86
C GLU A 21 4.99 5.17 12.06
N PRO A 22 5.34 5.52 13.31
CA PRO A 22 4.57 5.08 14.47
C PRO A 22 3.22 5.82 14.52
N SER A 23 2.13 5.09 14.72
CA SER A 23 0.81 5.69 14.93
C SER A 23 0.80 6.58 16.19
N PRO A 24 0.41 7.87 16.10
CA PRO A 24 0.39 8.78 17.25
C PRO A 24 -0.48 8.27 18.40
N LYS A 25 0.01 8.41 19.64
CA LYS A 25 -0.70 7.87 20.83
C LYS A 25 -2.07 8.49 21.10
N ASN A 26 -2.27 9.71 20.64
CA ASN A 26 -3.51 10.47 20.81
C ASN A 26 -4.49 10.32 19.63
N LEU A 27 -4.15 9.56 18.58
CA LEU A 27 -4.99 9.37 17.39
C LEU A 27 -6.04 8.29 17.62
N ARG A 28 -7.03 8.60 18.47
CA ARG A 28 -8.15 7.71 18.81
C ARG A 28 -9.17 7.59 17.67
N GLY A 29 -9.95 6.51 17.68
CA GLY A 29 -11.04 6.25 16.74
C GLY A 29 -10.65 5.48 15.49
N LEU A 30 -9.41 5.01 15.38
CA LEU A 30 -8.93 4.17 14.28
C LEU A 30 -8.73 2.72 14.75
N THR A 31 -9.19 1.75 13.97
CA THR A 31 -9.18 0.33 14.34
C THR A 31 -7.80 -0.17 14.77
N HIS A 32 -6.75 0.14 14.01
CA HIS A 32 -5.39 -0.28 14.32
C HIS A 32 -4.86 0.33 15.62
N ARG A 33 -5.34 1.53 15.98
CA ARG A 33 -4.98 2.17 17.26
C ARG A 33 -5.73 1.56 18.42
N GLU A 34 -7.06 1.44 18.30
CA GLU A 34 -7.89 0.94 19.40
C GLU A 34 -7.59 -0.53 19.69
N TRP A 35 -7.37 -1.37 18.67
CA TRP A 35 -7.00 -2.76 18.92
C TRP A 35 -5.60 -2.87 19.51
N GLY A 36 -4.61 -2.16 18.96
CA GLY A 36 -3.24 -2.21 19.49
C GLY A 36 -3.08 -1.73 20.93
N ASP A 37 -3.94 -0.82 21.39
CA ASP A 37 -3.89 -0.30 22.76
C ASP A 37 -4.65 -1.17 23.78
N TYR A 38 -5.61 -1.99 23.34
CA TYR A 38 -6.55 -2.69 24.22
C TYR A 38 -6.60 -4.21 24.04
N THR A 39 -5.85 -4.78 23.10
CA THR A 39 -5.75 -6.23 22.87
C THR A 39 -4.29 -6.66 22.64
N GLU A 40 -4.07 -7.97 22.49
CA GLU A 40 -2.77 -8.54 22.09
C GLU A 40 -2.57 -8.57 20.56
N THR A 41 -3.36 -7.81 19.81
CA THR A 41 -3.24 -7.71 18.36
C THR A 41 -1.93 -7.01 17.99
N MET A 42 -1.33 -7.40 16.86
CA MET A 42 -0.22 -6.70 16.22
C MET A 42 -0.75 -5.89 15.03
N PRO A 43 -1.31 -4.70 15.26
CA PRO A 43 -1.95 -3.95 14.20
C PRO A 43 -0.92 -3.26 13.31
N ILE A 44 -1.14 -3.36 12.00
CA ILE A 44 -0.34 -2.66 11.00
C ILE A 44 -1.31 -2.01 10.03
N LEU A 45 -0.97 -0.79 9.63
CA LEU A 45 -1.64 -0.06 8.57
C LEU A 45 -0.61 0.14 7.47
N MET A 46 -0.94 -0.33 6.27
CA MET A 46 -0.18 -0.07 5.06
C MET A 46 -1.05 0.78 4.15
N GLU A 47 -0.44 1.74 3.48
CA GLU A 47 -1.12 2.56 2.50
C GLU A 47 -0.21 2.82 1.31
N THR A 48 -0.83 3.00 0.14
CA THR A 48 -0.16 3.48 -1.06
C THR A 48 -0.78 4.81 -1.44
N GLY A 49 0.04 5.70 -2.01
CA GLY A 49 -0.45 7.01 -2.44
C GLY A 49 -1.62 6.86 -3.38
N ASN A 50 -2.70 7.61 -3.15
CA ASN A 50 -3.91 7.53 -3.96
C ASN A 50 -4.31 8.90 -4.49
N PRO A 51 -4.12 9.17 -5.79
CA PRO A 51 -4.40 10.47 -6.39
C PRO A 51 -5.82 10.98 -6.14
N VAL A 52 -6.82 10.08 -6.01
CA VAL A 52 -8.22 10.48 -5.76
C VAL A 52 -8.48 11.02 -4.35
N GLN A 53 -7.56 10.79 -3.40
CA GLN A 53 -7.71 11.26 -2.02
C GLN A 53 -6.93 12.56 -1.77
N GLY A 54 -5.92 12.88 -2.58
CA GLY A 54 -5.12 14.07 -2.34
C GLY A 54 -5.80 15.37 -2.74
N ARG A 55 -5.44 16.43 -2.01
CA ARG A 55 -6.08 17.76 -2.06
C ARG A 55 -5.80 18.54 -3.35
N LEU A 56 -4.70 18.24 -4.04
CA LEU A 56 -4.20 19.01 -5.19
C LEU A 56 -4.69 18.47 -6.53
N ARG A 57 -5.54 17.44 -6.54
CA ARG A 57 -6.03 16.77 -7.74
C ARG A 57 -7.02 17.62 -8.54
N GLY A 58 -7.17 17.32 -9.82
CA GLY A 58 -8.23 17.84 -10.66
C GLY A 58 -9.58 17.15 -10.40
N LYS A 59 -10.30 16.84 -11.48
CA LYS A 59 -11.61 16.18 -11.37
C LYS A 59 -11.45 14.76 -10.80
N THR A 60 -12.27 14.41 -9.82
CA THR A 60 -12.37 13.03 -9.33
C THR A 60 -13.27 12.24 -10.28
N ASP A 61 -12.69 11.31 -11.04
CA ASP A 61 -13.40 10.42 -11.94
C ASP A 61 -12.75 9.02 -11.98
N ALA A 62 -13.42 8.08 -12.65
CA ALA A 62 -12.93 6.70 -12.80
C ALA A 62 -11.56 6.64 -13.48
N ARG A 63 -11.27 7.55 -14.42
CA ARG A 63 -9.97 7.59 -15.11
C ARG A 63 -8.87 7.94 -14.12
N LEU A 64 -9.05 8.95 -13.26
CA LEU A 64 -8.10 9.27 -12.18
C LEU A 64 -7.95 8.09 -11.21
N ALA A 65 -9.07 7.45 -10.84
CA ALA A 65 -9.05 6.31 -9.93
C ALA A 65 -8.31 5.09 -10.46
N LEU A 66 -8.30 4.87 -11.78
CA LEU A 66 -7.63 3.73 -12.41
C LEU A 66 -6.18 4.05 -12.80
N THR A 67 -5.95 5.23 -13.37
CA THR A 67 -4.64 5.58 -13.95
C THR A 67 -3.73 6.36 -13.00
N GLY A 68 -4.31 7.06 -12.03
CA GLY A 68 -3.59 8.02 -11.18
C GLY A 68 -3.09 9.28 -11.90
N VAL A 69 -3.27 9.38 -13.23
CA VAL A 69 -2.70 10.48 -14.03
C VAL A 69 -3.51 11.76 -13.86
N ASP A 70 -2.87 12.82 -13.36
CA ASP A 70 -3.45 14.16 -13.21
C ASP A 70 -2.39 15.26 -13.42
N LYS A 71 -2.73 16.27 -14.22
CA LYS A 71 -1.80 17.38 -14.54
C LYS A 71 -1.43 18.21 -13.30
N ALA A 72 -2.35 18.37 -12.36
CA ALA A 72 -2.09 19.11 -11.14
C ALA A 72 -1.13 18.36 -10.21
N TYR A 73 -1.14 17.02 -10.23
CA TYR A 73 -0.14 16.22 -9.52
C TYR A 73 1.26 16.36 -10.13
N VAL A 74 1.38 16.36 -11.47
CA VAL A 74 2.68 16.61 -12.13
C VAL A 74 3.26 17.94 -11.68
N VAL A 75 2.45 19.02 -11.74
CA VAL A 75 2.89 20.34 -11.28
C VAL A 75 3.21 20.35 -9.79
N ALA A 76 2.42 19.67 -8.95
CA ALA A 76 2.68 19.59 -7.52
C ALA A 76 3.95 18.81 -7.20
N SER A 77 4.25 17.75 -7.97
CA SER A 77 5.46 16.95 -7.87
C SER A 77 6.69 17.81 -8.18
N ASP A 78 6.67 18.52 -9.31
CA ASP A 78 7.75 19.44 -9.75
C ASP A 78 8.03 20.54 -8.73
N LEU A 79 7.00 20.99 -8.00
CA LEU A 79 7.10 22.00 -6.95
C LEU A 79 7.45 21.44 -5.56
N GLY A 80 7.68 20.12 -5.43
CA GLY A 80 7.98 19.45 -4.15
C GLY A 80 6.84 19.54 -3.14
N ARG A 81 5.58 19.54 -3.61
CA ARG A 81 4.37 19.69 -2.77
C ARG A 81 3.68 18.37 -2.44
N LEU A 82 4.20 17.25 -2.92
CA LEU A 82 3.69 15.90 -2.65
C LEU A 82 4.49 15.23 -1.52
N TYR A 83 3.83 14.32 -0.81
CA TYR A 83 4.47 13.52 0.25
C TYR A 83 5.29 12.35 -0.29
N ILE A 84 4.92 11.86 -1.48
CA ILE A 84 5.63 10.81 -2.18
C ILE A 84 6.08 11.34 -3.54
N PRO A 85 7.19 10.82 -4.09
CA PRO A 85 7.52 11.05 -5.48
C PRO A 85 6.37 10.57 -6.38
N ASP A 86 5.94 11.42 -7.29
CA ASP A 86 4.98 11.06 -8.33
C ASP A 86 5.67 11.25 -9.68
N ASP A 87 6.06 10.13 -10.29
CA ASP A 87 6.64 10.05 -11.65
C ASP A 87 5.56 9.74 -12.71
N GLY A 88 4.28 9.83 -12.34
CA GLY A 88 3.14 9.48 -13.17
C GLY A 88 2.74 8.00 -13.11
N LYS A 89 3.43 7.17 -12.31
CA LYS A 89 3.10 5.75 -12.12
C LYS A 89 2.26 5.56 -10.85
N GLN A 90 1.00 5.98 -10.88
CA GLN A 90 0.03 5.77 -9.79
C GLN A 90 -1.19 4.97 -10.27
N THR A 91 -0.96 4.04 -11.22
CA THR A 91 -2.00 3.13 -11.72
C THR A 91 -2.55 2.26 -10.60
N ILE A 92 -3.76 1.75 -10.76
CA ILE A 92 -4.38 0.86 -9.77
C ILE A 92 -3.59 -0.44 -9.62
N GLU A 93 -3.00 -0.96 -10.70
CA GLU A 93 -2.11 -2.11 -10.70
C GLU A 93 -0.88 -1.87 -9.82
N TYR A 94 -0.21 -0.72 -10.01
CA TYR A 94 0.96 -0.36 -9.22
C TYR A 94 0.61 -0.18 -7.75
N ARG A 95 -0.49 0.51 -7.45
CA ARG A 95 -0.92 0.77 -6.06
C ARG A 95 -1.38 -0.49 -5.34
N ALA A 96 -2.12 -1.36 -6.02
CA ALA A 96 -2.51 -2.66 -5.48
C ALA A 96 -1.29 -3.56 -5.32
N GLY A 97 -0.44 -3.63 -6.35
CA GLY A 97 0.77 -4.46 -6.38
C GLY A 97 1.75 -4.11 -5.28
N ARG A 98 2.01 -2.83 -5.04
CA ARG A 98 2.83 -2.38 -3.91
C ARG A 98 2.26 -2.85 -2.58
N HIS A 99 0.95 -2.75 -2.40
CA HIS A 99 0.31 -3.16 -1.16
C HIS A 99 0.35 -4.68 -0.98
N THR A 100 0.11 -5.45 -2.05
CA THR A 100 0.15 -6.91 -2.00
C THR A 100 1.58 -7.42 -1.75
N GLU A 101 2.57 -6.88 -2.45
CA GLU A 101 3.99 -7.20 -2.21
C GLU A 101 4.38 -6.87 -0.76
N SER A 102 3.93 -5.73 -0.24
CA SER A 102 4.19 -5.35 1.16
C SER A 102 3.61 -6.33 2.17
N ILE A 103 2.44 -6.91 1.89
CA ILE A 103 1.84 -7.95 2.75
C ILE A 103 2.66 -9.25 2.67
N LEU A 104 3.14 -9.63 1.48
CA LEU A 104 3.94 -10.84 1.29
C LEU A 104 5.27 -10.75 2.03
N VAL A 105 6.02 -9.66 1.83
CA VAL A 105 7.29 -9.40 2.54
C VAL A 105 7.06 -9.34 4.06
N PHE A 106 6.03 -8.63 4.50
CA PHE A 106 5.67 -8.59 5.92
C PHE A 106 5.41 -9.97 6.51
N ARG A 107 4.72 -10.83 5.77
CA ARG A 107 4.43 -12.20 6.18
C ARG A 107 5.69 -13.04 6.27
N ASP A 108 6.63 -12.88 5.34
CA ASP A 108 7.91 -13.60 5.33
C ASP A 108 8.75 -13.19 6.55
N ASP A 109 8.82 -11.89 6.84
CA ASP A 109 9.52 -11.38 8.03
C ASP A 109 8.85 -11.80 9.34
N LEU A 110 7.51 -11.88 9.35
CA LEU A 110 6.76 -12.34 10.51
C LEU A 110 7.14 -13.78 10.86
N GLU A 111 7.20 -14.67 9.86
CA GLU A 111 7.65 -16.06 10.04
C GLU A 111 9.11 -16.13 10.49
N LEU A 112 9.98 -15.27 9.95
CA LEU A 112 11.39 -15.25 10.31
C LEU A 112 11.64 -14.81 11.76
N LEU A 113 10.91 -13.78 12.23
CA LEU A 113 11.06 -13.24 13.58
C LEU A 113 10.24 -14.00 14.64
N PHE A 114 9.10 -14.57 14.24
CA PHE A 114 8.14 -15.23 15.11
C PHE A 114 7.63 -16.50 14.42
N ASP A 115 8.42 -17.57 14.48
CA ASP A 115 8.12 -18.85 13.83
C ASP A 115 6.76 -19.45 14.24
N ASP A 116 6.35 -19.23 15.49
CA ASP A 116 5.06 -19.62 16.06
C ASP A 116 3.86 -18.82 15.52
N ARG A 117 4.10 -17.75 14.75
CA ARG A 117 3.09 -16.85 14.17
C ARG A 117 3.08 -16.81 12.65
N ALA A 118 3.75 -17.76 12.00
CA ALA A 118 3.77 -17.86 10.55
C ALA A 118 2.36 -17.96 9.96
N VAL A 119 2.10 -17.18 8.90
CA VAL A 119 0.84 -17.19 8.14
C VAL A 119 1.13 -17.70 6.74
N VAL A 120 0.39 -18.68 6.24
CA VAL A 120 0.54 -19.16 4.85
C VAL A 120 -0.55 -18.56 3.98
N VAL A 121 -0.15 -17.96 2.86
CA VAL A 121 -1.05 -17.43 1.83
C VAL A 121 -0.60 -17.96 0.48
N GLU A 122 -1.55 -18.27 -0.40
CA GLU A 122 -1.30 -18.81 -1.73
C GLU A 122 -2.11 -18.05 -2.78
N GLY A 123 -1.61 -18.01 -4.02
CA GLY A 123 -2.30 -17.37 -5.15
C GLY A 123 -2.41 -15.85 -5.06
N VAL A 124 -1.58 -15.21 -4.23
CA VAL A 124 -1.54 -13.76 -4.05
C VAL A 124 -0.53 -13.15 -5.05
N PRO A 125 -0.93 -12.22 -5.93
CA PRO A 125 -0.03 -11.70 -6.94
C PRO A 125 0.89 -10.60 -6.40
N GLY A 126 2.18 -10.70 -6.70
CA GLY A 126 3.14 -9.63 -6.43
C GLY A 126 2.99 -8.42 -7.36
N LEU A 127 3.79 -7.38 -7.12
CA LEU A 127 3.77 -6.14 -7.91
C LEU A 127 3.99 -6.41 -9.40
N LYS A 128 5.02 -7.17 -9.74
CA LYS A 128 5.38 -7.46 -11.12
C LYS A 128 4.25 -8.17 -11.88
N GLU A 129 3.59 -9.15 -11.26
CA GLU A 129 2.49 -9.86 -11.91
C GLU A 129 1.28 -8.96 -12.14
N LEU A 130 0.97 -8.06 -11.20
CA LEU A 130 -0.13 -7.12 -11.32
C LEU A 130 0.11 -6.08 -12.42
N GLU A 131 1.35 -5.60 -12.56
CA GLU A 131 1.70 -4.69 -13.66
C GLU A 131 1.70 -5.38 -15.03
N GLU A 132 2.10 -6.66 -15.09
CA GLU A 132 2.16 -7.42 -16.35
C GLU A 132 0.78 -7.93 -16.81
N LYS A 133 -0.02 -8.52 -15.91
CA LYS A 133 -1.30 -9.17 -16.23
C LYS A 133 -2.50 -8.23 -16.07
N GLY A 134 -2.33 -7.13 -15.33
CA GLY A 134 -3.40 -6.20 -14.97
C GLY A 134 -4.26 -6.69 -13.81
N LEU A 135 -4.88 -5.76 -13.08
CA LEU A 135 -5.66 -6.09 -11.89
C LEU A 135 -6.86 -7.01 -12.21
N GLY A 136 -7.51 -6.77 -13.34
CA GLY A 136 -8.70 -7.52 -13.76
C GLY A 136 -8.45 -9.03 -13.94
N PHE A 137 -7.22 -9.45 -14.23
CA PHE A 137 -6.87 -10.87 -14.34
C PHE A 137 -7.09 -11.64 -13.02
N PHE A 138 -6.96 -10.95 -11.89
CA PHE A 138 -7.04 -11.51 -10.54
C PHE A 138 -8.41 -11.30 -9.87
N LEU A 139 -9.34 -10.63 -10.55
CA LEU A 139 -10.67 -10.35 -10.02
C LEU A 139 -11.69 -11.33 -10.61
N THR A 140 -12.55 -11.87 -9.75
CA THR A 140 -13.75 -12.58 -10.20
C THR A 140 -14.65 -11.60 -10.95
N PRO A 141 -15.11 -11.93 -12.19
CA PRO A 141 -16.04 -11.07 -12.91
C PRO A 141 -17.28 -10.76 -12.07
N ALA A 142 -17.69 -9.50 -12.04
CA ALA A 142 -18.91 -9.11 -11.36
C ALA A 142 -20.10 -9.86 -12.00
N THR A 143 -20.81 -10.65 -11.20
CA THR A 143 -22.07 -11.25 -11.64
C THR A 143 -23.09 -10.13 -11.76
N GLN A 144 -23.56 -9.82 -12.98
CA GLN A 144 -24.67 -8.88 -13.13
C GLN A 144 -25.92 -9.56 -12.59
N HIS A 145 -26.45 -9.04 -11.48
CA HIS A 145 -27.74 -9.42 -10.90
C HIS A 145 -28.86 -8.56 -11.48
#